data_AF-A0A6M0L3E8-F1
#
_entry.id   AF-A0A6M0L3E8-F1
#
_cell.length_a   1.000
_cell.length_b   1.000
_cell.length_c   1.000
_cell.angle_alpha   90.00
_cell.angle_beta   90.00
_cell.angle_gamma   90.00
#
_symmetry.space_group_name_H-M   'P 1'
#
loop_
_entity.id
_entity.type
_entity.pdbx_description
1 polymer ?
#
loop_
_entity_poly.entity_id
_entity_poly.type
_entity_poly.pdbx_seq_one_letter_code
_entity_poly.pdbx_strand_id
1 'polypeptide(L)'
;MEYKSKRGPFTVINEYFVEFKNGPIEPNVKAKEKPQNTVDSIMWQVVLKKNPDPNYFDEVYERVNIPKQDGIDKGHFIPKQFMKYLIPNYRKDEDNTGFTHKDNGFNISNQSVVSNRGYKKIKGQLQYEQEIVDHIEKQKTDVYYEIEEIKNEDDNVLGRRIFIHFYDSNEKNIHIFIPEKIER
;
A
#
# COMPACT_ATOMS: atom_id res chain seq x y z
N MET A 1 -6.75 -19.08 10.00
CA MET A 1 -7.36 -17.89 10.64
C MET A 1 -8.05 -17.09 9.55
N GLU A 2 -9.30 -16.72 9.76
CA GLU A 2 -10.06 -15.87 8.84
C GLU A 2 -9.88 -14.41 9.23
N TYR A 3 -9.67 -13.55 8.24
CA TYR A 3 -9.51 -12.10 8.40
C TYR A 3 -10.65 -11.39 7.67
N LYS A 4 -11.03 -10.21 8.18
CA LYS A 4 -12.05 -9.36 7.59
C LYS A 4 -11.36 -8.15 6.94
N SER A 5 -11.70 -7.89 5.68
CA SER A 5 -11.25 -6.74 4.88
C SER A 5 -12.48 -6.03 4.31
N LYS A 6 -12.32 -4.76 3.89
CA LYS A 6 -13.34 -4.00 3.13
C LYS A 6 -13.75 -4.71 1.83
N ARG A 7 -12.89 -5.56 1.27
CA ARG A 7 -13.18 -6.40 0.09
C ARG A 7 -13.94 -7.69 0.45
N GLY A 8 -14.11 -7.99 1.73
CA GLY A 8 -14.74 -9.21 2.24
C GLY A 8 -13.78 -10.07 3.07
N PRO A 9 -14.25 -11.23 3.55
CA PRO A 9 -13.42 -12.15 4.32
C PRO A 9 -12.40 -12.88 3.44
N PHE A 10 -11.20 -13.06 3.99
CA PHE A 10 -10.12 -13.81 3.35
C PHE A 10 -9.39 -14.72 4.34
N THR A 11 -8.74 -15.74 3.80
CA THR A 11 -7.88 -16.65 4.55
C THR A 11 -6.44 -16.50 4.10
N VAL A 12 -5.51 -16.50 5.05
CA VAL A 12 -4.08 -16.55 4.78
C VAL A 12 -3.71 -18.00 4.51
N ILE A 13 -3.31 -18.31 3.28
CA ILE A 13 -2.94 -19.65 2.83
C ILE A 13 -1.56 -20.03 3.39
N ASN A 14 -0.62 -19.08 3.36
CA ASN A 14 0.73 -19.19 3.95
C ASN A 14 1.25 -17.78 4.29
N GLU A 15 2.48 -17.66 4.82
CA GLU A 15 3.03 -16.40 5.36
C GLU A 15 2.97 -15.16 4.44
N TYR A 16 2.57 -15.27 3.17
CA TYR A 16 2.38 -14.10 2.31
C TYR A 16 1.15 -14.20 1.42
N PHE A 17 0.59 -15.36 1.09
CA PHE A 17 -0.53 -15.44 0.12
C PHE A 17 -1.91 -15.51 0.79
N VAL A 18 -2.90 -14.84 0.17
CA VAL A 18 -4.29 -14.82 0.64
C VAL A 18 -5.28 -15.32 -0.41
N GLU A 19 -6.38 -15.88 0.08
CA GLU A 19 -7.54 -16.31 -0.72
C GLU A 19 -8.82 -15.63 -0.22
N PHE A 20 -9.58 -15.01 -1.12
CA PHE A 20 -10.88 -14.42 -0.78
C PHE A 20 -12.01 -15.43 -0.94
N LYS A 21 -12.94 -15.44 0.01
CA LYS A 21 -14.10 -16.33 -0.05
C LYS A 21 -15.10 -15.95 -1.16
N ASN A 22 -15.04 -14.70 -1.60
CA ASN A 22 -15.98 -14.14 -2.58
C ASN A 22 -15.44 -14.16 -4.02
N GLY A 23 -14.40 -14.97 -4.29
CA GLY A 23 -13.78 -15.07 -5.61
C GLY A 23 -12.57 -14.14 -5.80
N PRO A 24 -12.01 -14.09 -7.03
CA PRO A 24 -10.83 -13.28 -7.32
C PRO A 24 -11.10 -11.79 -7.13
N ILE A 25 -10.09 -11.07 -6.65
CA ILE A 25 -10.16 -9.61 -6.53
C ILE A 25 -9.78 -8.97 -7.85
N GLU A 26 -10.61 -8.03 -8.28
CA GLU A 26 -10.35 -7.15 -9.41
C GLU A 26 -9.99 -5.72 -8.95
N PRO A 27 -9.19 -4.99 -9.75
CA PRO A 27 -8.90 -3.57 -9.53
C PRO A 27 -10.18 -2.74 -9.33
N ASN A 28 -10.16 -1.79 -8.41
CA ASN A 28 -11.24 -0.80 -8.33
C ASN A 28 -11.16 0.13 -9.55
N VAL A 29 -12.15 0.05 -10.43
CA VAL A 29 -12.20 0.85 -11.67
C VAL A 29 -12.12 2.36 -11.42
N LYS A 30 -12.65 2.83 -10.29
CA LYS A 30 -12.61 4.27 -9.91
C LYS A 30 -11.18 4.75 -9.63
N ALA A 31 -10.28 3.85 -9.23
CA ALA A 31 -8.89 4.20 -8.97
C ALA A 31 -8.14 4.64 -10.23
N LYS A 32 -8.64 4.36 -11.44
CA LYS A 32 -8.04 4.84 -12.70
C LYS A 32 -8.19 6.35 -12.88
N GLU A 33 -9.27 6.92 -12.34
CA GLU A 33 -9.61 8.34 -12.47
C GLU A 33 -9.00 9.16 -11.34
N LYS A 34 -9.06 8.65 -10.10
CA LYS A 34 -8.48 9.29 -8.91
C LYS A 34 -8.18 8.25 -7.80
N PRO A 35 -7.23 8.51 -6.89
CA PRO A 35 -7.03 7.72 -5.69
C PRO A 35 -8.34 7.48 -4.93
N GLN A 36 -8.45 6.30 -4.33
CA GLN A 36 -9.54 5.99 -3.41
C GLN A 36 -8.95 5.67 -2.05
N ASN A 37 -9.61 6.14 -1.01
CA ASN A 37 -9.18 5.93 0.36
C ASN A 37 -10.37 5.81 1.31
N THR A 38 -10.15 5.12 2.43
CA THR A 38 -11.12 5.05 3.52
C THR A 38 -10.41 5.18 4.86
N VAL A 39 -10.80 6.17 5.67
CA VAL A 39 -10.12 6.52 6.93
C VAL A 39 -10.36 5.48 8.02
N ASP A 40 -11.60 4.99 8.16
CA ASP A 40 -12.00 4.06 9.24
C ASP A 40 -11.19 2.75 9.27
N SER A 41 -10.59 2.35 8.15
CA SER A 41 -9.80 1.12 8.04
C SER A 41 -8.47 1.31 7.32
N ILE A 42 -7.95 2.56 7.30
CA ILE A 42 -6.80 3.04 6.52
C ILE A 42 -6.50 2.17 5.29
N MET A 43 -7.23 2.43 4.21
CA MET A 43 -7.04 1.77 2.91
C MET A 43 -6.71 2.80 1.85
N TRP A 44 -5.79 2.45 0.96
CA TRP A 44 -5.45 3.22 -0.23
C TRP A 44 -5.56 2.35 -1.48
N GLN A 45 -6.07 2.94 -2.56
CA GLN A 45 -6.15 2.33 -3.89
C GLN A 45 -5.70 3.37 -4.92
N VAL A 46 -4.63 3.07 -5.66
CA VAL A 46 -4.05 3.97 -6.65
C VAL A 46 -3.67 3.22 -7.92
N VAL A 47 -3.55 3.95 -9.02
CA VAL A 47 -2.96 3.50 -10.27
C VAL A 47 -1.71 4.32 -10.51
N LEU A 48 -0.57 3.64 -10.47
CA LEU A 48 0.74 4.19 -10.74
C LEU A 48 0.94 4.23 -12.25
N LYS A 49 0.99 5.44 -12.80
CA LYS A 49 1.14 5.68 -14.23
C LYS A 49 2.54 6.15 -14.56
N LYS A 50 3.13 5.63 -15.64
CA LYS A 50 4.43 6.13 -16.11
C LYS A 50 4.37 7.62 -16.47
N ASN A 51 3.25 8.02 -17.07
CA ASN A 51 2.91 9.40 -17.39
C ASN A 51 1.68 9.77 -16.54
N PRO A 52 1.87 10.27 -15.31
CA PRO A 52 0.77 10.59 -14.42
C PRO A 52 -0.06 11.77 -14.95
N ASP A 53 -1.38 11.69 -14.77
CA ASP A 53 -2.27 12.79 -15.13
C ASP A 53 -2.11 13.95 -14.14
N PRO A 54 -2.16 15.20 -14.60
CA PRO A 54 -2.03 16.37 -13.75
C PRO A 54 -2.96 16.40 -12.56
N ASN A 55 -4.21 15.97 -12.71
CA ASN A 55 -5.25 16.07 -11.67
C ASN A 55 -5.54 14.72 -11.02
N TYR A 56 -4.63 13.75 -11.16
CA TYR A 56 -4.85 12.41 -10.61
C TYR A 56 -4.78 12.44 -9.09
N PHE A 57 -3.71 13.01 -8.54
CA PHE A 57 -3.39 12.95 -7.13
C PHE A 57 -3.35 14.36 -6.53
N ASP A 58 -4.48 14.80 -5.98
CA ASP A 58 -4.66 16.10 -5.30
C ASP A 58 -4.99 15.92 -3.80
N GLU A 59 -4.68 14.75 -3.22
CA GLU A 59 -5.08 14.36 -1.86
C GLU A 59 -4.39 15.18 -0.74
N VAL A 60 -5.16 15.44 0.32
CA VAL A 60 -4.95 16.48 1.33
C VAL A 60 -3.97 16.09 2.45
N TYR A 61 -3.36 17.12 3.02
CA TYR A 61 -2.29 17.15 4.01
C TYR A 61 -2.80 17.21 5.46
N GLU A 62 -3.28 16.11 6.04
CA GLU A 62 -3.51 16.08 7.49
C GLU A 62 -2.25 15.65 8.25
N ARG A 63 -1.63 16.61 8.93
CA ARG A 63 -0.49 16.36 9.82
C ARG A 63 -0.96 15.80 11.15
N VAL A 64 -1.32 14.52 11.17
CA VAL A 64 -1.56 13.79 12.42
C VAL A 64 -0.23 13.20 12.89
N ASN A 65 0.29 13.75 13.99
CA ASN A 65 1.55 13.27 14.55
C ASN A 65 1.37 11.87 15.15
N ILE A 66 2.03 10.88 14.54
CA ILE A 66 2.11 9.53 15.08
C ILE A 66 3.30 9.47 16.05
N PRO A 67 3.11 9.10 17.33
CA PRO A 67 4.20 8.99 18.29
C PRO A 67 5.28 8.04 17.80
N LYS A 68 6.55 8.44 17.97
CA LYS A 68 7.68 7.55 17.71
C LYS A 68 7.67 6.43 18.75
N GLN A 69 7.80 5.19 18.29
CA GLN A 69 7.97 4.03 19.15
C GLN A 69 9.31 3.35 18.82
N ASP A 70 10.08 3.00 19.85
CA ASP A 70 11.38 2.37 19.65
C ASP A 70 11.21 0.96 19.06
N GLY A 71 12.06 0.63 18.09
CA GLY A 71 11.99 -0.64 17.37
C GLY A 71 10.82 -0.76 16.38
N ILE A 72 10.06 0.31 16.14
CA ILE A 72 8.92 0.33 15.22
C ILE A 72 9.13 1.42 14.17
N ASP A 73 8.82 1.08 12.92
CA ASP A 73 8.84 2.00 11.80
C ASP A 73 7.52 2.76 11.66
N LYS A 74 7.62 3.95 11.07
CA LYS A 74 6.48 4.65 10.51
C LYS A 74 6.27 4.15 9.09
N GLY A 75 5.48 3.10 8.93
CA GLY A 75 5.22 2.47 7.64
C GLY A 75 4.26 3.32 6.82
N HIS A 76 4.71 3.84 5.68
CA HIS A 76 3.82 4.52 4.73
C HIS A 76 2.86 3.53 4.08
N PHE A 77 1.66 3.97 3.69
CA PHE A 77 0.76 3.19 2.82
C PHE A 77 1.11 3.44 1.35
N ILE A 78 1.27 4.71 0.99
CA ILE A 78 1.78 5.14 -0.31
C ILE A 78 3.20 5.71 -0.10
N PRO A 79 4.27 4.97 -0.48
CA PRO A 79 5.63 5.38 -0.24
C PRO A 79 6.07 6.52 -1.16
N LYS A 80 7.08 7.29 -0.73
CA LYS A 80 7.61 8.42 -1.51
C LYS A 80 8.04 8.04 -2.93
N GLN A 81 8.55 6.82 -3.13
CA GLN A 81 8.98 6.35 -4.44
C GLN A 81 7.84 6.23 -5.46
N PHE A 82 6.59 6.12 -5.02
CA PHE A 82 5.43 6.06 -5.90
C PHE A 82 5.01 7.43 -6.43
N MET A 83 5.39 8.53 -5.77
CA MET A 83 4.92 9.86 -6.13
C MET A 83 5.26 10.26 -7.57
N LYS A 84 6.38 9.76 -8.12
CA LYS A 84 6.73 10.01 -9.53
C LYS A 84 5.77 9.41 -10.55
N TYR A 85 4.91 8.49 -10.12
CA TYR A 85 3.91 7.82 -10.93
C TYR A 85 2.48 8.26 -10.58
N LEU A 86 2.34 9.15 -9.59
CA LEU A 86 1.05 9.68 -9.14
C LEU A 86 0.91 11.17 -9.50
N ILE A 87 2.04 11.89 -9.58
CA ILE A 87 2.09 13.33 -9.80
C ILE A 87 3.10 13.63 -10.93
N PRO A 88 2.75 14.49 -11.91
CA PRO A 88 3.70 14.92 -12.94
C PRO A 88 4.94 15.61 -12.38
N ASN A 89 6.07 15.48 -13.08
CA ASN A 89 7.35 16.04 -12.66
C ASN A 89 7.30 17.53 -12.28
N TYR A 90 6.56 18.35 -13.03
CA TYR A 90 6.49 19.79 -12.80
C TYR A 90 5.69 20.19 -11.55
N ARG A 91 4.92 19.26 -10.94
CA ARG A 91 4.19 19.48 -9.67
C ARG A 91 4.91 18.93 -8.44
N LYS A 92 6.07 18.26 -8.62
CA LYS A 92 6.71 17.50 -7.53
C LYS A 92 7.22 18.36 -6.38
N ASP A 93 7.60 19.61 -6.64
CA ASP A 93 8.16 20.51 -5.64
C ASP A 93 7.07 21.18 -4.78
N GLU A 94 5.84 21.25 -5.28
CA GLU A 94 4.70 21.86 -4.59
C GLU A 94 3.93 20.84 -3.73
N ASP A 95 3.85 19.58 -4.17
CA ASP A 95 2.90 18.60 -3.59
C ASP A 95 3.52 17.49 -2.71
N ASN A 96 4.82 17.19 -2.82
CA ASN A 96 5.37 15.97 -2.21
C ASN A 96 5.76 16.06 -0.73
N THR A 97 5.92 17.25 -0.17
CA THR A 97 6.54 17.38 1.16
C THR A 97 5.59 17.02 2.29
N GLY A 98 4.28 17.22 2.13
CA GLY A 98 3.29 16.95 3.16
C GLY A 98 2.80 15.51 3.16
N PHE A 99 2.40 14.97 2.00
CA PHE A 99 1.74 13.66 1.93
C PHE A 99 2.68 12.51 2.35
N THR A 100 3.94 12.59 1.94
CA THR A 100 4.97 11.60 2.26
C THR A 100 5.74 11.93 3.54
N HIS A 101 5.36 13.01 4.24
CA HIS A 101 5.97 13.37 5.51
C HIS A 101 5.74 12.26 6.54
N LYS A 102 6.75 12.00 7.37
CA LYS A 102 6.69 11.00 8.46
C LYS A 102 5.61 11.24 9.52
N ASP A 103 4.91 12.37 9.45
CA ASP A 103 3.86 12.77 10.41
C ASP A 103 2.52 13.01 9.70
N ASN A 104 2.33 12.42 8.53
CA ASN A 104 1.03 12.34 7.88
C ASN A 104 0.33 11.04 8.32
N GLY A 105 -0.41 11.09 9.43
CA GLY A 105 -1.15 9.93 9.93
C GLY A 105 -2.27 9.42 9.03
N PHE A 106 -2.57 10.12 7.93
CA PHE A 106 -3.47 9.65 6.88
C PHE A 106 -2.81 8.63 5.93
N ASN A 107 -1.47 8.68 5.83
CA ASN A 107 -0.65 7.85 4.97
C ASN A 107 0.38 7.02 5.75
N ILE A 108 0.29 6.99 7.08
CA ILE A 108 1.26 6.29 7.94
C ILE A 108 0.51 5.61 9.07
N SER A 109 1.02 4.44 9.45
CA SER A 109 0.77 3.85 10.76
C SER A 109 2.05 3.19 11.29
N ASN A 110 2.06 2.86 12.58
CA ASN A 110 3.16 2.11 13.17
C ASN A 110 3.22 0.70 12.56
N GLN A 111 4.41 0.25 12.19
CA GLN A 111 4.64 -1.04 11.55
C GLN A 111 6.00 -1.59 11.99
N SER A 112 6.08 -2.88 12.26
CA SER A 112 7.32 -3.54 12.68
C SER A 112 8.37 -3.43 11.58
N VAL A 113 9.64 -3.38 11.99
CA VAL A 113 10.78 -3.29 11.06
C VAL A 113 10.78 -4.47 10.08
N VAL A 114 10.43 -5.67 10.54
CA VAL A 114 10.36 -6.86 9.69
C VAL A 114 9.23 -6.76 8.67
N SER A 115 8.04 -6.31 9.06
CA SER A 115 6.91 -6.17 8.15
C SER A 115 7.10 -5.02 7.16
N ASN A 116 7.75 -3.93 7.58
CA ASN A 116 8.02 -2.77 6.72
C ASN A 116 9.18 -3.06 5.74
N ARG A 117 10.34 -3.47 6.24
CA ARG A 117 11.60 -3.56 5.46
C ARG A 117 11.94 -4.98 5.00
N GLY A 118 11.34 -6.00 5.60
CA GLY A 118 11.75 -7.40 5.46
C GLY A 118 12.95 -7.76 6.34
N TYR A 119 13.19 -9.07 6.50
CA TYR A 119 14.34 -9.60 7.24
C TYR A 119 14.80 -10.95 6.69
N LYS A 120 16.09 -11.07 6.33
CA LYS A 120 16.67 -12.27 5.72
C LYS A 120 15.85 -12.74 4.50
N LYS A 121 15.13 -13.86 4.64
CA LYS A 121 14.30 -14.47 3.58
C LYS A 121 12.83 -14.03 3.64
N ILE A 122 12.45 -13.23 4.64
CA ILE A 122 11.10 -12.70 4.83
C ILE A 122 10.98 -11.40 4.03
N LYS A 123 10.07 -11.37 3.06
CA LYS A 123 9.70 -10.16 2.33
C LYS A 123 8.78 -9.31 3.21
N GLY A 124 9.14 -8.04 3.39
CA GLY A 124 8.25 -7.02 3.93
C GLY A 124 7.58 -6.23 2.81
N GLN A 125 6.89 -5.16 3.19
CA GLN A 125 6.18 -4.27 2.29
C GLN A 125 7.11 -3.66 1.24
N LEU A 126 8.29 -3.20 1.65
CA LEU A 126 9.28 -2.56 0.80
C LEU A 126 9.65 -3.38 -0.45
N GLN A 127 9.77 -4.71 -0.32
CA GLN A 127 10.12 -5.58 -1.45
C GLN A 127 9.04 -5.58 -2.53
N TYR A 128 7.76 -5.60 -2.15
CA TYR A 128 6.65 -5.55 -3.11
C TYR A 128 6.54 -4.17 -3.75
N GLU A 129 6.81 -3.11 -3.00
CA GLU A 129 6.86 -1.76 -3.56
C GLU A 129 8.00 -1.60 -4.57
N GLN A 130 9.16 -2.22 -4.32
CA GLN A 130 10.29 -2.24 -5.26
C GLN A 130 9.96 -3.04 -6.54
N GLU A 131 9.28 -4.18 -6.42
CA GLU A 131 8.82 -4.97 -7.57
C GLU A 131 7.93 -4.13 -8.51
N ILE A 132 7.05 -3.29 -7.95
CA ILE A 132 6.21 -2.37 -8.73
C ILE A 132 7.05 -1.32 -9.47
N VAL A 133 7.99 -0.69 -8.77
CA VAL A 133 8.86 0.34 -9.38
C VAL A 133 9.66 -0.29 -10.54
N ASP A 134 10.28 -1.44 -10.30
CA ASP A 134 11.03 -2.19 -11.30
C ASP A 134 10.17 -2.54 -12.52
N HIS A 135 8.92 -2.94 -12.30
CA HIS A 135 7.98 -3.27 -13.37
C HIS A 135 7.70 -2.05 -14.26
N ILE A 136 7.28 -0.94 -13.67
CA ILE A 136 6.92 0.29 -14.42
C ILE A 136 8.12 0.81 -15.22
N GLU A 137 9.33 0.73 -14.66
CA GLU A 137 10.55 1.15 -15.36
C GLU A 137 10.89 0.23 -16.54
N LYS A 138 10.72 -1.09 -16.40
CA LYS A 138 11.04 -2.09 -17.44
C LYS A 138 9.97 -2.18 -18.53
N GLN A 139 8.71 -2.39 -18.15
CA GLN A 139 7.61 -2.74 -19.06
C GLN A 139 6.81 -1.53 -19.56
N LYS A 140 6.96 -0.36 -18.93
CA LYS A 140 6.25 0.89 -19.26
C LYS A 140 4.71 0.79 -19.19
N THR A 141 4.19 -0.15 -18.42
CA THR A 141 2.77 -0.35 -18.17
C THR A 141 2.36 0.22 -16.81
N ASP A 142 1.08 0.54 -16.67
CA ASP A 142 0.50 1.04 -15.43
C ASP A 142 0.32 -0.10 -14.42
N VAL A 143 0.33 0.25 -13.14
CA VAL A 143 0.14 -0.73 -12.05
C VAL A 143 -0.92 -0.24 -11.09
N TYR A 144 -1.93 -1.07 -10.84
CA TYR A 144 -2.87 -0.87 -9.74
C TYR A 144 -2.24 -1.36 -8.44
N TYR A 145 -2.25 -0.51 -7.43
CA TYR A 145 -1.76 -0.80 -6.09
C TYR A 145 -2.85 -0.52 -5.05
N GLU A 146 -3.12 -1.50 -4.21
CA GLU A 146 -4.05 -1.39 -3.09
C GLU A 146 -3.38 -1.91 -1.82
N ILE A 147 -3.51 -1.14 -0.74
CA ILE A 147 -3.02 -1.50 0.58
C ILE A 147 -4.08 -1.18 1.63
N GLU A 148 -4.26 -2.07 2.59
CA GLU A 148 -5.26 -1.97 3.65
C GLU A 148 -4.67 -2.43 4.98
N GLU A 149 -4.86 -1.63 6.03
CA GLU A 149 -4.55 -2.04 7.40
C GLU A 149 -5.66 -2.95 7.94
N ILE A 150 -5.27 -4.14 8.41
CA ILE A 150 -6.20 -5.12 8.96
C ILE A 150 -6.10 -5.08 10.48
N LYS A 151 -7.24 -4.91 11.14
CA LYS A 151 -7.36 -4.90 12.61
C LYS A 151 -8.25 -6.03 13.10
N ASN A 152 -8.06 -6.43 14.36
CA ASN A 152 -9.02 -7.29 15.06
C ASN A 152 -10.18 -6.45 15.66
N GLU A 153 -11.11 -7.11 16.36
CA GLU A 153 -12.27 -6.47 16.98
C GLU A 153 -11.91 -5.53 18.16
N ASP A 154 -10.69 -5.63 18.68
CA ASP A 154 -10.14 -4.77 19.76
C ASP A 154 -9.24 -3.65 19.20
N ASP A 155 -9.35 -3.34 17.90
CA ASP A 155 -8.53 -2.34 17.18
C ASP A 155 -7.01 -2.62 17.15
N ASN A 156 -6.57 -3.83 17.50
CA ASN A 156 -5.17 -4.22 17.34
C ASN A 156 -4.84 -4.47 15.87
N VAL A 157 -3.77 -3.84 15.38
CA VAL A 157 -3.25 -4.04 14.02
C VAL A 157 -2.67 -5.44 13.90
N LEU A 158 -3.25 -6.23 12.98
CA LEU A 158 -2.81 -7.60 12.67
C LEU A 158 -1.77 -7.63 11.55
N GLY A 159 -1.74 -6.60 10.70
CA GLY A 159 -0.88 -6.50 9.54
C GLY A 159 -1.52 -5.72 8.41
N ARG A 160 -0.95 -5.84 7.22
CA ARG A 160 -1.43 -5.14 6.02
C ARG A 160 -1.69 -6.11 4.88
N ARG A 161 -2.81 -5.95 4.20
CA ARG A 161 -3.11 -6.66 2.95
C ARG A 161 -2.68 -5.78 1.79
N ILE A 162 -1.99 -6.37 0.80
CA ILE A 162 -1.58 -5.69 -0.42
C ILE A 162 -2.13 -6.46 -1.63
N PHE A 163 -2.72 -5.74 -2.57
CA PHE A 163 -3.12 -6.24 -3.87
C PHE A 163 -2.48 -5.42 -4.99
N ILE A 164 -1.84 -6.10 -5.93
CA ILE A 164 -1.12 -5.51 -7.06
C ILE A 164 -1.63 -6.16 -8.34
N HIS A 165 -2.04 -5.32 -9.28
CA HIS A 165 -2.41 -5.76 -10.62
C HIS A 165 -1.58 -5.00 -11.66
N PHE A 166 -0.92 -5.77 -12.53
CA PHE A 166 -0.09 -5.27 -13.60
C PHE A 166 -0.94 -5.17 -14.87
N TYR A 167 -1.24 -3.96 -15.32
CA TYR A 167 -2.01 -3.77 -16.55
C TYR A 167 -1.19 -4.18 -17.76
N ASP A 168 -1.87 -4.75 -18.77
CA ASP A 168 -1.28 -5.12 -20.06
C ASP A 168 0.01 -5.96 -19.96
N SER A 169 0.12 -6.77 -18.90
CA SER A 169 1.27 -7.63 -18.62
C SER A 169 0.83 -9.09 -18.41
N ASN A 170 1.75 -10.01 -18.73
CA ASN A 170 1.61 -11.43 -18.40
C ASN A 170 2.03 -11.76 -16.95
N GLU A 171 2.47 -10.76 -16.18
CA GLU A 171 2.81 -10.93 -14.77
C GLU A 171 1.57 -11.25 -13.95
N LYS A 172 1.70 -12.24 -13.05
CA LYS A 172 0.59 -12.63 -12.17
C LYS A 172 0.33 -11.52 -11.16
N ASN A 173 -0.95 -11.22 -10.94
CA ASN A 173 -1.36 -10.36 -9.85
C ASN A 173 -0.79 -10.87 -8.52
N ILE A 174 -0.33 -9.95 -7.68
CA ILE A 174 0.17 -10.27 -6.36
C ILE A 174 -0.92 -9.93 -5.36
N HIS A 175 -1.25 -10.90 -4.52
CA HIS A 175 -2.22 -10.70 -3.46
C HIS A 175 -1.73 -11.34 -2.18
N ILE A 176 -1.45 -10.47 -1.20
CA ILE A 176 -0.71 -10.88 -0.02
C ILE A 176 -1.23 -10.26 1.26
N PHE A 177 -0.91 -10.93 2.37
CA PHE A 177 -1.04 -10.38 3.71
C PHE A 177 0.32 -10.41 4.39
N ILE A 178 0.78 -9.24 4.82
CA ILE A 178 2.01 -9.05 5.56
C ILE A 178 1.63 -8.94 7.03
N PRO A 179 1.81 -10.00 7.84
CA PRO A 179 1.45 -9.95 9.26
C PRO A 179 2.33 -8.96 10.00
N GLU A 180 1.79 -8.34 11.03
CA GLU A 180 2.54 -7.50 11.95
C GLU A 180 3.39 -8.42 12.87
N LYS A 181 4.70 -8.50 12.61
CA LYS A 181 5.62 -9.37 13.36
C LYS A 181 6.40 -8.54 14.38
N ILE A 182 6.07 -8.70 15.65
CA ILE A 182 6.94 -8.24 16.74
C ILE A 182 8.11 -9.23 16.80
N GLU A 183 9.35 -8.76 16.58
CA GLU A 183 10.54 -9.57 16.90
C GLU A 183 10.42 -9.99 18.37
N ARG A 184 10.31 -11.30 18.62
CA ARG A 184 10.46 -11.89 19.95
C ARG A 184 11.90 -12.28 20.17
#